data_AF-A0A743JKX6-F1
#
_entry.id   AF-A0A743JKX6-F1
#
_cell.length_a   1.000
_cell.length_b   1.000
_cell.length_c   1.000
_cell.angle_alpha   90.00
_cell.angle_beta   90.00
_cell.angle_gamma   90.00
#
_symmetry.space_group_name_H-M   'P 1'
#
loop_
_entity.id
_entity.type
_entity.pdbx_description
1 polymer ?
#
loop_
_entity_poly.entity_id
_entity_poly.type
_entity_poly.pdbx_seq_one_letter_code
_entity_poly.pdbx_strand_id
1 'polypeptide(L)'
;MDNEFYTLLTDRGMAKIASALADKKQIHLQKMAVGDGGGQYYEPTASQTNLRHEVWRGEMNTLTVAPNNPNWLIAELVLPEEVGGWYVREVGVFDDEGELIAIGKFPESYKPLLPGGCGKQVCIRLIMEVSNTTAVTLTVDPSIVLATRDYVDVRLDEHEHSTNHPDATLTQKGFTQLSNATDSDDETKAATPKAVKAAMAEARNQTHTWNQITGVPDGTLTQKGIVKLNSATDSTSTTEAATPSAVKAAMDKANAAAPASHTHAWNQITGVPDGTLTQKGIVKLNSATDSTSTTEAATPSAVKAAMDKASAAAP
;
A
#
# COMPACT_ATOMS: atom_id res chain seq x y z
N MET A 1 -33.26 -40.51 38.98
CA MET A 1 -34.07 -39.32 39.28
C MET A 1 -34.96 -39.14 38.09
N ASP A 2 -36.26 -39.41 38.24
CA ASP A 2 -37.20 -39.15 37.15
C ASP A 2 -37.25 -37.64 36.99
N ASN A 3 -36.73 -37.13 35.86
CA ASN A 3 -36.83 -35.72 35.54
C ASN A 3 -38.31 -35.40 35.30
N GLU A 4 -38.87 -34.48 36.08
CA GLU A 4 -40.29 -34.09 36.00
C GLU A 4 -40.67 -33.56 34.60
N PHE A 5 -39.69 -32.95 33.92
CA PHE A 5 -39.77 -32.43 32.55
C PHE A 5 -38.59 -32.95 31.74
N TYR A 6 -38.85 -33.39 30.51
CA TYR A 6 -37.86 -34.03 29.67
C TYR A 6 -38.23 -33.90 28.19
N THR A 7 -37.23 -34.11 27.34
CA THR A 7 -37.42 -34.23 25.89
C THR A 7 -37.11 -35.66 25.48
N LEU A 8 -37.97 -36.21 24.62
CA LEU A 8 -37.86 -37.55 24.08
C LEU A 8 -37.75 -37.46 22.55
N LEU A 9 -36.78 -38.15 21.96
CA LEU A 9 -36.78 -38.38 20.53
C LEU A 9 -37.84 -39.42 20.18
N THR A 10 -38.63 -39.17 19.16
CA THR A 10 -39.60 -40.16 18.68
C THR A 10 -38.88 -41.29 17.94
N ASP A 11 -39.54 -42.43 17.78
CA ASP A 11 -39.02 -43.56 16.99
C ASP A 11 -38.70 -43.13 15.56
N ARG A 12 -39.53 -42.24 15.00
CA ARG A 12 -39.30 -41.63 13.68
C ARG A 12 -38.09 -40.70 13.68
N GLY A 13 -37.99 -39.82 14.68
CA GLY A 13 -36.86 -38.91 14.83
C GLY A 13 -35.53 -39.65 14.91
N MET A 14 -35.46 -40.69 15.75
CA MET A 14 -34.28 -41.54 15.86
C MET A 14 -33.96 -42.25 14.54
N ALA A 15 -34.96 -42.83 13.87
CA ALA A 15 -34.77 -43.49 12.60
C ALA A 15 -34.27 -42.52 11.50
N LYS A 16 -34.81 -41.30 11.46
CA LYS A 16 -34.43 -40.28 10.48
C LYS A 16 -33.03 -39.74 10.72
N ILE A 17 -32.67 -39.45 11.98
CA ILE A 17 -31.30 -39.06 12.36
C ILE A 17 -30.30 -40.18 12.01
N ALA A 18 -30.64 -41.45 12.31
CA ALA A 18 -29.79 -42.59 11.98
C ALA A 18 -29.61 -42.77 10.46
N SER A 19 -30.69 -42.59 9.69
CA SER A 19 -30.67 -42.70 8.23
C SER A 19 -29.85 -41.57 7.60
N ALA A 20 -30.00 -40.34 8.08
CA ALA A 20 -29.20 -39.20 7.65
C ALA A 20 -27.70 -39.41 7.93
N LEU A 21 -27.36 -39.98 9.09
CA LEU A 21 -25.99 -40.33 9.43
C LEU A 21 -25.41 -41.40 8.48
N ALA A 22 -26.19 -42.45 8.16
CA ALA A 22 -25.76 -43.51 7.25
C ALA A 22 -25.57 -42.99 5.82
N ASP A 23 -26.48 -42.13 5.35
CA ASP A 23 -26.48 -41.58 4.00
C ASP A 23 -25.57 -40.35 3.84
N LYS A 24 -24.94 -39.88 4.93
CA LYS A 24 -24.19 -38.60 5.00
C LYS A 24 -25.04 -37.40 4.53
N LYS A 25 -26.33 -37.42 4.82
CA LYS A 25 -27.26 -36.32 4.60
C LYS A 25 -27.53 -35.60 5.92
N GLN A 26 -28.13 -34.42 5.83
CA GLN A 26 -28.62 -33.68 6.99
C GLN A 26 -30.14 -33.74 7.02
N ILE A 27 -30.72 -33.89 8.21
CA ILE A 27 -32.15 -33.63 8.41
C ILE A 27 -32.36 -32.14 8.63
N HIS A 28 -33.41 -31.59 8.03
CA HIS A 28 -33.75 -30.19 8.13
C HIS A 28 -34.90 -30.02 9.13
N LEU A 29 -34.61 -29.46 10.30
CA LEU A 29 -35.65 -29.09 11.25
C LEU A 29 -36.19 -27.70 10.85
N GLN A 30 -37.50 -27.57 10.80
CA GLN A 30 -38.14 -26.34 10.32
C GLN A 30 -39.14 -25.77 11.32
N LYS A 31 -40.00 -26.61 11.92
CA LYS A 31 -41.14 -26.14 12.70
C LYS A 31 -41.10 -26.62 14.13
N MET A 32 -41.65 -25.81 15.01
CA MET A 32 -41.97 -26.22 16.37
C MET A 32 -43.45 -26.00 16.61
N ALA A 33 -44.07 -26.93 17.33
CA ALA A 33 -45.44 -26.80 17.79
C ALA A 33 -45.50 -26.84 19.31
N VAL A 34 -46.55 -26.24 19.84
CA VAL A 34 -46.86 -26.14 21.25
C VAL A 34 -48.27 -26.64 21.46
N GLY A 35 -48.46 -27.38 22.54
CA GLY A 35 -49.73 -27.99 22.91
C GLY A 35 -50.06 -27.78 24.38
N ASP A 36 -51.34 -27.91 24.71
CA ASP A 36 -51.85 -27.83 26.08
C ASP A 36 -52.14 -29.21 26.69
N GLY A 37 -51.79 -30.30 25.99
CA GLY A 37 -51.97 -31.68 26.46
C GLY A 37 -53.43 -32.12 26.60
N GLY A 38 -54.39 -31.35 26.08
CA GLY A 38 -55.83 -31.55 26.31
C GLY A 38 -56.27 -31.06 27.69
N GLY A 39 -55.54 -30.09 28.25
CA GLY A 39 -55.81 -29.49 29.56
C GLY A 39 -55.20 -30.25 30.75
N GLN A 40 -54.51 -31.37 30.52
CA GLN A 40 -53.87 -32.17 31.58
C GLN A 40 -52.49 -32.66 31.15
N TYR A 41 -51.63 -32.92 32.14
CA TYR A 41 -50.37 -33.61 31.89
C TYR A 41 -50.60 -35.04 31.41
N TYR A 42 -49.67 -35.51 30.61
CA TYR A 42 -49.53 -36.90 30.22
C TYR A 42 -48.05 -37.22 30.07
N GLU A 43 -47.72 -38.50 29.94
CA GLU A 43 -46.36 -38.94 29.67
C GLU A 43 -46.17 -39.13 28.16
N PRO A 44 -45.32 -38.30 27.50
CA PRO A 44 -44.99 -38.50 26.10
C PRO A 44 -44.37 -39.88 25.84
N THR A 45 -44.69 -40.47 24.68
CA THR A 45 -44.16 -41.78 24.27
C THR A 45 -43.38 -41.66 22.96
N ALA A 46 -42.35 -42.50 22.78
CA ALA A 46 -41.49 -42.46 21.60
C ALA A 46 -42.26 -42.78 20.30
N SER A 47 -43.35 -43.54 20.39
CA SER A 47 -44.21 -43.89 19.26
C SER A 47 -45.12 -42.76 18.77
N GLN A 48 -45.13 -41.59 19.44
CA GLN A 48 -45.96 -40.47 19.02
C GLN A 48 -45.54 -39.92 17.67
N THR A 49 -46.55 -39.62 16.86
CA THR A 49 -46.39 -38.96 15.55
C THR A 49 -46.87 -37.52 15.56
N ASN A 50 -47.64 -37.12 16.57
CA ASN A 50 -48.16 -35.77 16.78
C ASN A 50 -48.24 -35.47 18.29
N LEU A 51 -48.38 -34.17 18.61
CA LEU A 51 -48.77 -33.71 19.94
C LEU A 51 -50.16 -34.24 20.30
N ARG A 52 -50.43 -34.42 21.59
CA ARG A 52 -51.74 -34.89 22.07
C ARG A 52 -52.83 -33.87 21.76
N HIS A 53 -52.54 -32.59 21.95
CA HIS A 53 -53.40 -31.49 21.55
C HIS A 53 -52.55 -30.27 21.18
N GLU A 54 -52.27 -30.13 19.88
CA GLU A 54 -51.58 -28.98 19.32
C GLU A 54 -52.49 -27.75 19.31
N VAL A 55 -52.01 -26.64 19.88
CA VAL A 55 -52.74 -25.37 19.92
C VAL A 55 -52.11 -24.32 19.03
N TRP A 56 -50.82 -24.44 18.74
CA TRP A 56 -50.14 -23.56 17.78
C TRP A 56 -48.89 -24.21 17.20
N ARG A 57 -48.56 -23.84 15.97
CA ARG A 57 -47.34 -24.23 15.27
C ARG A 57 -46.74 -23.01 14.57
N GLY A 58 -45.43 -22.88 14.67
CA GLY A 58 -44.67 -21.83 14.03
C GLY A 58 -43.35 -22.33 13.46
N GLU A 59 -42.71 -21.45 12.71
CA GLU A 59 -41.33 -21.65 12.27
C GLU A 59 -40.39 -21.61 13.49
N MET A 60 -39.39 -22.48 13.50
CA MET A 60 -38.35 -22.50 14.52
C MET A 60 -37.51 -21.21 14.44
N ASN A 61 -37.22 -20.59 15.59
CA ASN A 61 -36.47 -19.33 15.65
C ASN A 61 -34.96 -19.60 15.56
N THR A 62 -34.45 -20.53 16.37
CA THR A 62 -33.04 -20.93 16.36
C THR A 62 -32.90 -22.43 16.64
N LEU A 63 -31.83 -23.01 16.13
CA LEU A 63 -31.35 -24.35 16.49
C LEU A 63 -29.84 -24.24 16.64
N THR A 64 -29.35 -24.52 17.84
CA THR A 64 -27.93 -24.39 18.16
C THR A 64 -27.45 -25.61 18.91
N VAL A 65 -26.19 -25.97 18.75
CA VAL A 65 -25.55 -26.99 19.59
C VAL A 65 -25.24 -26.35 20.94
N ALA A 66 -25.57 -27.03 22.04
CA ALA A 66 -25.31 -26.52 23.38
C ALA A 66 -23.80 -26.37 23.59
N PRO A 67 -23.32 -25.23 24.13
CA PRO A 67 -21.88 -24.98 24.32
C PRO A 67 -21.23 -25.97 25.30
N ASN A 68 -22.02 -26.51 26.24
CA ASN A 68 -21.53 -27.41 27.27
C ASN A 68 -21.66 -28.89 26.90
N ASN A 69 -22.41 -29.22 25.84
CA ASN A 69 -22.60 -30.60 25.40
C ASN A 69 -22.82 -30.68 23.88
N PRO A 70 -21.87 -31.25 23.12
CA PRO A 70 -21.93 -31.31 21.66
C PRO A 70 -23.06 -32.22 21.13
N ASN A 71 -23.68 -33.03 21.99
CA ASN A 71 -24.80 -33.92 21.64
C ASN A 71 -26.16 -33.29 21.93
N TRP A 72 -26.21 -32.11 22.55
CA TRP A 72 -27.46 -31.42 22.83
C TRP A 72 -27.74 -30.36 21.78
N LEU A 73 -28.92 -30.45 21.17
CA LEU A 73 -29.48 -29.41 20.32
C LEU A 73 -30.50 -28.61 21.10
N ILE A 74 -30.38 -27.30 21.05
CA ILE A 74 -31.28 -26.34 21.64
C ILE A 74 -32.13 -25.78 20.50
N ALA A 75 -33.39 -26.18 20.46
CA ALA A 75 -34.39 -25.64 19.54
C ALA A 75 -35.20 -24.56 20.26
N GLU A 76 -35.30 -23.38 19.68
CA GLU A 76 -36.07 -22.26 20.23
C GLU A 76 -37.22 -21.87 19.32
N LEU A 77 -38.39 -21.63 19.92
CA LEU A 77 -39.57 -21.11 19.27
C LEU A 77 -40.02 -19.85 20.00
N VAL A 78 -40.25 -18.77 19.26
CA VAL A 78 -40.81 -17.54 19.81
C VAL A 78 -42.30 -17.51 19.55
N LEU A 79 -43.11 -17.50 20.61
CA LEU A 79 -44.56 -17.35 20.49
C LEU A 79 -44.89 -15.86 20.40
N PRO A 80 -45.58 -15.42 19.32
CA PRO A 80 -46.03 -14.03 19.19
C PRO A 80 -46.95 -13.59 20.32
N GLU A 81 -47.10 -12.28 20.48
CA GLU A 81 -48.03 -11.71 21.47
C GLU A 81 -49.51 -11.98 21.16
N GLU A 82 -49.84 -12.15 19.88
CA GLU A 82 -51.19 -12.44 19.38
C GLU A 82 -51.64 -13.91 19.59
N VAL A 83 -50.74 -14.78 20.04
CA VAL A 83 -51.02 -16.20 20.25
C VAL A 83 -50.95 -16.54 21.73
N GLY A 84 -52.02 -17.08 22.29
CA GLY A 84 -52.11 -17.39 23.72
C GLY A 84 -53.52 -17.68 24.21
N GLY A 85 -53.73 -17.58 25.52
CA GLY A 85 -54.98 -17.90 26.20
C GLY A 85 -55.03 -19.31 26.80
N TRP A 86 -53.91 -20.04 26.75
CA TRP A 86 -53.81 -21.45 27.13
C TRP A 86 -52.48 -21.73 27.86
N TYR A 87 -52.37 -22.92 28.45
CA TYR A 87 -51.18 -23.38 29.16
C TYR A 87 -50.33 -24.25 28.25
N VAL A 88 -49.05 -23.92 28.09
CA VAL A 88 -48.09 -24.78 27.39
C VAL A 88 -47.78 -25.98 28.28
N ARG A 89 -47.91 -27.20 27.75
CA ARG A 89 -47.58 -28.45 28.46
C ARG A 89 -46.77 -29.42 27.62
N GLU A 90 -46.86 -29.31 26.30
CA GLU A 90 -46.10 -30.14 25.37
C GLU A 90 -45.51 -29.28 24.27
N VAL A 91 -44.33 -29.68 23.78
CA VAL A 91 -43.61 -29.00 22.70
C VAL A 91 -43.11 -30.05 21.74
N GLY A 92 -43.36 -29.86 20.45
CA GLY A 92 -42.94 -30.77 19.39
C GLY A 92 -41.97 -30.08 18.44
N VAL A 93 -40.95 -30.81 17.99
CA VAL A 93 -40.04 -30.36 16.93
C VAL A 93 -40.31 -31.19 15.68
N PHE A 94 -40.47 -30.52 14.55
CA PHE A 94 -40.82 -31.11 13.27
C PHE A 94 -39.77 -30.79 12.21
N ASP A 95 -39.58 -31.73 11.30
CA ASP A 95 -38.79 -31.52 10.09
C ASP A 95 -39.57 -30.82 8.97
N ASP A 96 -38.91 -30.63 7.83
CA ASP A 96 -39.44 -30.06 6.59
C ASP A 96 -40.51 -30.94 5.91
N GLU A 97 -40.52 -32.25 6.19
CA GLU A 97 -41.55 -33.19 5.75
C GLU A 97 -42.76 -33.23 6.70
N GLY A 98 -42.70 -32.53 7.83
CA GLY A 98 -43.76 -32.43 8.83
C GLY A 98 -43.81 -33.60 9.81
N GLU A 99 -42.76 -34.42 9.90
CA GLU A 99 -42.67 -35.50 10.87
C GLU A 99 -42.22 -35.00 12.24
N LEU A 100 -42.83 -35.52 13.31
CA LEU A 100 -42.45 -35.21 14.69
C LEU A 100 -41.13 -35.91 15.03
N ILE A 101 -40.07 -35.14 15.23
CA ILE A 101 -38.71 -35.63 15.53
C ILE A 101 -38.49 -35.75 17.03
N ALA A 102 -38.95 -34.78 17.80
CA ALA A 102 -38.80 -34.75 19.25
C ALA A 102 -40.06 -34.21 19.91
N ILE A 103 -40.37 -34.72 21.10
CA ILE A 103 -41.47 -34.27 21.94
C ILE A 103 -40.99 -34.00 23.37
N GLY A 104 -41.35 -32.84 23.89
CA GLY A 104 -41.02 -32.41 25.24
C GLY A 104 -42.24 -32.39 26.14
N LYS A 105 -42.10 -32.96 27.34
CA LYS A 105 -42.98 -32.67 28.48
C LYS A 105 -42.52 -31.34 29.08
N PHE A 106 -43.31 -30.29 28.88
CA PHE A 106 -42.94 -28.91 29.23
C PHE A 106 -43.60 -28.46 30.54
N PRO A 107 -42.91 -27.69 31.40
CA PRO A 107 -43.51 -27.12 32.59
C PRO A 107 -44.68 -26.20 32.24
N GLU A 108 -45.74 -26.29 33.04
CA GLU A 108 -46.99 -25.58 32.82
C GLU A 108 -46.71 -24.08 32.85
N SER A 109 -46.86 -23.45 31.70
CA SER A 109 -46.62 -22.02 31.54
C SER A 109 -47.81 -21.37 30.86
N TYR A 110 -48.49 -20.47 31.59
CA TYR A 110 -49.59 -19.70 31.03
C TYR A 110 -49.06 -18.63 30.07
N LYS A 111 -49.57 -18.63 28.84
CA LYS A 111 -49.31 -17.60 27.84
C LYS A 111 -50.52 -16.68 27.73
N PRO A 112 -50.51 -15.46 28.30
CA PRO A 112 -51.63 -14.54 28.17
C PRO A 112 -51.79 -14.04 26.73
N LEU A 113 -53.03 -13.71 26.37
CA LEU A 113 -53.41 -13.10 25.09
C LEU A 113 -53.63 -11.58 25.28
N LEU A 114 -53.25 -10.77 24.28
CA LEU A 114 -53.35 -9.30 24.26
C LEU A 114 -54.68 -8.70 24.79
N PRO A 115 -55.89 -9.25 24.55
CA PRO A 115 -57.14 -8.72 25.09
C PRO A 115 -57.20 -8.68 26.62
N GLY A 116 -56.32 -9.39 27.32
CA GLY A 116 -56.16 -9.34 28.77
C GLY A 116 -55.38 -8.13 29.30
N GLY A 117 -54.99 -7.18 28.43
CA GLY A 117 -54.27 -5.95 28.81
C GLY A 117 -52.75 -6.12 28.99
N CYS A 118 -52.21 -7.33 28.75
CA CYS A 118 -50.78 -7.63 28.75
C CYS A 118 -50.46 -8.64 27.64
N GLY A 119 -49.67 -8.24 26.65
CA GLY A 119 -49.02 -9.14 25.71
C GLY A 119 -47.69 -9.60 26.32
N LYS A 120 -47.49 -10.91 26.48
CA LYS A 120 -46.20 -11.50 26.86
C LYS A 120 -45.63 -12.22 25.66
N GLN A 121 -44.44 -11.88 25.18
CA GLN A 121 -43.71 -12.73 24.25
C GLN A 121 -43.01 -13.84 25.05
N VAL A 122 -43.13 -15.09 24.61
CA VAL A 122 -42.56 -16.25 25.32
C VAL A 122 -41.66 -17.00 24.36
N CYS A 123 -40.40 -17.19 24.75
CA CYS A 123 -39.47 -18.08 24.07
C CYS A 123 -39.56 -19.47 24.73
N ILE A 124 -39.92 -20.47 23.93
CA ILE A 124 -39.92 -21.87 24.32
C ILE A 124 -38.60 -22.46 23.87
N ARG A 125 -37.81 -22.93 24.83
CA ARG A 125 -36.53 -23.58 24.60
C ARG A 125 -36.67 -25.08 24.89
N LEU A 126 -36.48 -25.91 23.86
CA LEU A 126 -36.47 -27.36 23.97
C LEU A 126 -35.05 -27.87 23.75
N ILE A 127 -34.53 -28.67 24.68
CA ILE A 127 -33.22 -29.30 24.55
C ILE A 127 -33.42 -30.77 24.22
N MET A 128 -32.92 -31.22 23.07
CA MET A 128 -32.97 -32.61 22.63
C MET A 128 -31.56 -33.17 22.54
N GLU A 129 -31.37 -34.41 23.02
CA GLU A 129 -30.12 -35.13 22.88
C GLU A 129 -30.15 -35.97 21.61
N VAL A 130 -29.14 -35.82 20.76
CA VAL A 130 -28.97 -36.59 19.53
C VAL A 130 -27.63 -37.30 19.52
N SER A 131 -27.56 -38.45 18.86
CA SER A 131 -26.31 -39.22 18.74
C SER A 131 -25.25 -38.52 17.89
N ASN A 132 -25.66 -37.65 16.98
CA ASN A 132 -24.76 -36.83 16.16
C ASN A 132 -25.46 -35.54 15.72
N THR A 133 -24.96 -34.39 16.18
CA THR A 133 -25.48 -33.07 15.83
C THR A 133 -25.15 -32.62 14.42
N THR A 134 -24.10 -33.17 13.79
CA THR A 134 -23.74 -32.87 12.38
C THR A 134 -24.77 -33.40 11.38
N ALA A 135 -25.50 -34.46 11.77
CA ALA A 135 -26.59 -35.02 10.96
C ALA A 135 -27.87 -34.16 10.99
N VAL A 136 -27.93 -33.12 11.83
CA VAL A 136 -29.10 -32.27 12.02
C VAL A 136 -28.73 -30.83 11.69
N THR A 137 -29.51 -30.19 10.83
CA THR A 137 -29.31 -28.78 10.47
C THR A 137 -30.63 -28.02 10.51
N LEU A 138 -30.52 -26.71 10.64
CA LEU A 138 -31.65 -25.79 10.66
C LEU A 138 -31.81 -25.17 9.28
N THR A 139 -33.01 -25.31 8.70
CA THR A 139 -33.40 -24.51 7.55
C THR A 139 -34.29 -23.39 8.05
N VAL A 140 -33.66 -22.33 8.57
CA VAL A 140 -34.38 -21.09 8.90
C VAL A 140 -34.31 -20.16 7.70
N ASP A 141 -35.47 -19.64 7.30
CA ASP A 141 -35.54 -18.41 6.52
C ASP A 141 -35.33 -17.23 7.48
N PRO A 142 -34.18 -16.54 7.44
CA PRO A 142 -33.86 -15.45 8.35
C PRO A 142 -34.78 -14.22 8.20
N SER A 143 -35.72 -14.24 7.24
CA SER A 143 -36.66 -13.14 6.99
C SER A 143 -37.85 -13.07 7.96
N ILE A 144 -38.11 -14.13 8.73
CA ILE A 144 -39.30 -14.25 9.61
C ILE A 144 -38.91 -14.42 11.10
N VAL A 145 -37.61 -14.55 11.39
CA VAL A 145 -37.08 -14.88 12.72
C VAL A 145 -36.74 -13.60 13.51
N LEU A 146 -37.11 -13.59 14.79
CA LEU A 146 -36.72 -12.53 15.72
C LEU A 146 -35.30 -12.79 16.24
N ALA A 147 -34.37 -11.91 15.89
CA ALA A 147 -33.03 -11.93 16.46
C ALA A 147 -33.09 -11.63 17.96
N THR A 148 -32.51 -12.51 18.78
CA THR A 148 -32.29 -12.21 20.20
C THR A 148 -31.19 -11.14 20.32
N ARG A 149 -31.21 -10.36 21.40
CA ARG A 149 -30.15 -9.37 21.65
C ARG A 149 -28.77 -10.04 21.68
N ASP A 150 -28.66 -11.16 22.37
CA ASP A 150 -27.42 -11.93 22.47
C ASP A 150 -26.90 -12.38 21.09
N TYR A 151 -27.79 -12.77 20.16
CA TYR A 151 -27.40 -13.10 18.79
C TYR A 151 -26.83 -11.88 18.05
N VAL A 152 -27.43 -10.70 18.22
CA VAL A 152 -26.93 -9.46 17.59
C VAL A 152 -25.58 -9.06 18.18
N ASP A 153 -25.45 -9.08 19.50
CA ASP A 153 -24.21 -8.69 20.19
C ASP A 153 -23.04 -9.60 19.80
N VAL A 154 -23.25 -10.92 19.74
CA VAL A 154 -22.24 -11.88 19.28
C VAL A 154 -21.83 -11.62 17.83
N ARG A 155 -22.79 -11.38 16.94
CA ARG A 155 -22.48 -11.13 15.52
C ARG A 155 -21.77 -9.80 15.29
N LEU A 156 -22.05 -8.79 16.11
CA LEU A 156 -21.36 -7.52 16.05
C LEU A 156 -19.91 -7.66 16.51
N ASP A 157 -19.67 -8.37 17.61
CA ASP A 157 -18.33 -8.66 18.12
C ASP A 157 -17.51 -9.47 17.10
N GLU A 158 -18.09 -10.52 16.52
CA GLU A 158 -17.46 -11.30 15.44
C GLU A 158 -17.09 -10.44 14.23
N HIS A 159 -17.98 -9.51 13.83
CA HIS A 159 -17.75 -8.62 12.70
C HIS A 159 -16.68 -7.56 12.98
N GLU A 160 -16.67 -6.96 14.18
CA GLU A 160 -15.67 -5.96 14.62
C GLU A 160 -14.24 -6.53 14.61
N HIS A 161 -14.09 -7.81 14.96
CA HIS A 161 -12.81 -8.51 14.90
C HIS A 161 -12.48 -9.10 13.52
N SER A 162 -13.42 -9.07 12.58
CA SER A 162 -13.22 -9.61 11.25
C SER A 162 -12.47 -8.64 10.33
N THR A 163 -11.73 -9.20 9.38
CA THR A 163 -11.18 -8.45 8.23
C THR A 163 -11.98 -8.72 6.96
N ASN A 164 -13.20 -9.23 7.08
CA ASN A 164 -14.03 -9.63 5.95
C ASN A 164 -14.74 -8.40 5.35
N HIS A 165 -13.95 -7.49 4.82
CA HIS A 165 -14.39 -6.30 4.10
C HIS A 165 -13.79 -6.30 2.70
N PRO A 166 -14.45 -5.67 1.73
CA PRO A 166 -13.90 -5.53 0.40
C PRO A 166 -12.57 -4.75 0.42
N ASP A 167 -11.69 -5.10 -0.51
CA ASP A 167 -10.45 -4.36 -0.73
C ASP A 167 -10.73 -2.95 -1.28
N ALA A 168 -9.84 -2.01 -0.97
CA ALA A 168 -9.89 -0.67 -1.51
C ALA A 168 -9.58 -0.68 -3.02
N THR A 169 -10.28 0.16 -3.76
CA THR A 169 -10.04 0.41 -5.18
C THR A 169 -9.84 1.91 -5.43
N LEU A 170 -9.50 2.28 -6.66
CA LEU A 170 -9.38 3.69 -7.05
C LEU A 170 -10.69 4.47 -6.94
N THR A 171 -11.84 3.79 -6.86
CA THR A 171 -13.17 4.41 -6.82
C THR A 171 -13.98 4.06 -5.58
N GLN A 172 -13.57 3.05 -4.81
CA GLN A 172 -14.27 2.56 -3.64
C GLN A 172 -13.33 2.39 -2.45
N LYS A 173 -13.75 2.83 -1.27
CA LYS A 173 -13.01 2.63 -0.02
C LYS A 173 -13.08 1.17 0.42
N GLY A 174 -12.00 0.66 1.01
CA GLY A 174 -11.89 -0.70 1.54
C GLY A 174 -10.59 -0.87 2.33
N PHE A 175 -10.19 -2.11 2.61
CA PHE A 175 -8.89 -2.41 3.22
C PHE A 175 -7.79 -2.59 2.16
N THR A 176 -6.52 -2.39 2.55
CA THR A 176 -5.38 -2.51 1.64
C THR A 176 -4.21 -3.13 2.38
N GLN A 177 -3.47 -4.04 1.74
CA GLN A 177 -2.23 -4.56 2.30
C GLN A 177 -1.08 -3.58 2.07
N LEU A 178 -0.12 -3.54 3.00
CA LEU A 178 1.06 -2.68 2.89
C LEU A 178 2.25 -3.46 2.32
N SER A 179 3.01 -2.83 1.43
CA SER A 179 4.23 -3.40 0.84
C SER A 179 5.47 -2.54 1.14
N ASN A 180 6.57 -3.22 1.46
CA ASN A 180 7.88 -2.61 1.62
C ASN A 180 8.77 -2.71 0.36
N ALA A 181 8.29 -3.32 -0.72
CA ALA A 181 9.01 -3.43 -1.98
C ALA A 181 9.14 -2.06 -2.66
N THR A 182 10.24 -1.83 -3.37
CA THR A 182 10.54 -0.56 -4.06
C THR A 182 10.27 -0.59 -5.56
N ASP A 183 9.93 -1.77 -6.08
CA ASP A 183 9.83 -2.13 -7.50
C ASP A 183 8.59 -3.02 -7.77
N SER A 184 7.60 -2.96 -6.87
CA SER A 184 6.39 -3.76 -6.99
C SER A 184 5.40 -3.13 -7.98
N ASP A 185 4.92 -3.94 -8.92
CA ASP A 185 3.85 -3.58 -9.87
C ASP A 185 2.44 -3.98 -9.36
N ASP A 186 2.34 -4.52 -8.15
CA ASP A 186 1.07 -4.94 -7.54
C ASP A 186 0.18 -3.73 -7.14
N GLU A 187 -0.91 -3.54 -7.87
CA GLU A 187 -1.88 -2.46 -7.64
C GLU A 187 -2.80 -2.69 -6.43
N THR A 188 -2.75 -3.86 -5.80
CA THR A 188 -3.58 -4.18 -4.62
C THR A 188 -2.92 -3.80 -3.28
N LYS A 189 -1.69 -3.26 -3.33
CA LYS A 189 -0.90 -2.94 -2.14
C LYS A 189 -0.49 -1.48 -2.11
N ALA A 190 -0.50 -0.89 -0.92
CA ALA A 190 0.01 0.45 -0.69
C ALA A 190 1.48 0.42 -0.26
N ALA A 191 2.29 1.32 -0.84
CA ALA A 191 3.69 1.46 -0.44
C ALA A 191 3.80 2.04 0.98
N THR A 192 4.70 1.50 1.80
CA THR A 192 4.99 2.06 3.13
C THR A 192 5.94 3.25 3.05
N PRO A 193 6.02 4.09 4.11
CA PRO A 193 7.07 5.11 4.21
C PRO A 193 8.50 4.54 4.11
N LYS A 194 8.70 3.28 4.50
CA LYS A 194 10.00 2.59 4.38
C LYS A 194 10.34 2.31 2.92
N ALA A 195 9.39 1.78 2.13
CA ALA A 195 9.57 1.58 0.69
C ALA A 195 9.89 2.90 -0.02
N VAL A 196 9.09 3.94 0.25
CA VAL A 196 9.28 5.26 -0.36
C VAL A 196 10.64 5.86 0.00
N LYS A 197 11.07 5.74 1.26
CA LYS A 197 12.39 6.20 1.69
C LYS A 197 13.53 5.45 0.99
N ALA A 198 13.41 4.13 0.83
CA ALA A 198 14.41 3.31 0.15
C ALA A 198 14.50 3.65 -1.34
N ALA A 199 13.36 3.74 -2.05
CA ALA A 199 13.31 4.15 -3.45
C ALA A 199 13.91 5.55 -3.68
N MET A 200 13.63 6.50 -2.77
CA MET A 200 14.21 7.85 -2.83
C MET A 200 15.73 7.85 -2.58
N ALA A 201 16.22 7.00 -1.68
CA ALA A 201 17.65 6.86 -1.42
C ALA A 201 18.39 6.28 -2.63
N GLU A 202 17.80 5.26 -3.27
CA GLU A 202 18.32 4.68 -4.51
C GLU A 202 18.37 5.75 -5.61
N ALA A 203 17.27 6.46 -5.84
CA ALA A 203 17.19 7.53 -6.85
C ALA A 203 18.23 8.64 -6.64
N ARG A 204 18.55 9.00 -5.39
CA ARG A 204 19.54 10.05 -5.08
C ARG A 204 20.99 9.62 -5.28
N ASN A 205 21.27 8.34 -5.09
CA ASN A 205 22.63 7.80 -5.21
C ASN A 205 22.94 7.26 -6.62
N GLN A 206 21.97 7.31 -7.53
CA GLN A 206 22.21 6.93 -8.92
C GLN A 206 23.21 7.88 -9.58
N THR A 207 24.34 7.30 -10.00
CA THR A 207 25.30 7.96 -10.87
C THR A 207 25.15 7.42 -12.29
N HIS A 208 25.03 8.32 -13.27
CA HIS A 208 25.01 7.93 -14.67
C HIS A 208 26.40 8.05 -15.29
N THR A 209 26.83 7.02 -16.01
CA THR A 209 27.93 7.18 -16.96
C THR A 209 27.48 8.07 -18.12
N TRP A 210 28.43 8.68 -18.82
CA TRP A 210 28.15 9.59 -19.94
C TRP A 210 27.16 9.00 -20.96
N ASN A 211 27.32 7.71 -21.31
CA ASN A 211 26.47 7.03 -22.30
C ASN A 211 25.07 6.69 -21.80
N GLN A 212 24.80 6.78 -20.49
CA GLN A 212 23.50 6.48 -19.88
C GLN A 212 22.59 7.70 -19.80
N ILE A 213 23.12 8.91 -20.01
CA ILE A 213 22.32 10.14 -20.01
C ILE A 213 21.68 10.28 -21.40
N THR A 214 20.44 9.81 -21.53
CA THR A 214 19.66 9.89 -22.77
C THR A 214 18.54 10.92 -22.65
N GLY A 215 18.22 11.62 -23.73
CA GLY A 215 17.09 12.57 -23.78
C GLY A 215 17.42 14.00 -23.33
N VAL A 216 18.64 14.25 -22.86
CA VAL A 216 19.19 15.61 -22.73
C VAL A 216 20.03 15.89 -23.97
N PRO A 217 19.76 16.97 -24.74
CA PRO A 217 20.55 17.29 -25.91
C PRO A 217 21.98 17.68 -25.54
N ASP A 218 22.90 17.54 -26.49
CA ASP A 218 24.26 18.06 -26.35
C ASP A 218 24.25 19.60 -26.34
N GLY A 219 25.15 20.18 -25.55
CA GLY A 219 25.35 21.62 -25.51
C GLY A 219 26.04 22.10 -26.79
N THR A 220 25.42 23.06 -27.47
CA THR A 220 25.97 23.72 -28.65
C THR A 220 25.91 25.24 -28.48
N LEU A 221 26.44 26.00 -29.45
CA LEU A 221 26.34 27.47 -29.43
C LEU A 221 24.89 27.98 -29.59
N THR A 222 23.96 27.12 -30.02
CA THR A 222 22.56 27.49 -30.28
C THR A 222 21.56 26.70 -29.42
N GLN A 223 22.01 25.66 -28.70
CA GLN A 223 21.18 24.79 -27.89
C GLN A 223 21.82 24.51 -26.53
N LYS A 224 21.07 24.71 -25.44
CA LYS A 224 21.52 24.31 -24.11
C LYS A 224 21.52 22.79 -23.99
N GLY A 225 22.51 22.23 -23.30
CA GLY A 225 22.67 20.79 -23.17
C GLY A 225 23.85 20.37 -22.30
N ILE A 226 24.16 19.08 -22.28
CA ILE A 226 25.33 18.50 -21.60
C ILE A 226 26.58 18.59 -22.48
N VAL A 227 27.76 18.79 -21.86
CA VAL A 227 29.03 18.86 -22.58
C VAL A 227 30.06 17.99 -21.87
N LYS A 228 30.78 17.16 -22.64
CA LYS A 228 31.82 16.30 -22.10
C LYS A 228 33.10 17.11 -21.89
N LEU A 229 33.72 16.96 -20.73
CA LEU A 229 34.97 17.65 -20.42
C LEU A 229 36.18 16.87 -20.98
N ASN A 230 37.15 17.61 -21.53
CA ASN A 230 38.39 17.07 -22.06
C ASN A 230 39.59 17.85 -21.48
N SER A 231 40.65 17.12 -21.11
CA SER A 231 41.88 17.71 -20.54
C SER A 231 43.10 17.69 -21.49
N ALA A 232 42.93 17.30 -22.75
CA ALA A 232 43.99 17.36 -23.76
C ALA A 232 44.28 18.82 -24.18
N THR A 233 45.55 19.15 -24.42
CA THR A 233 45.98 20.51 -24.82
C THR A 233 46.00 20.74 -26.33
N ASP A 234 45.70 19.70 -27.10
CA ASP A 234 45.78 19.62 -28.56
C ASP A 234 44.50 19.04 -29.18
N SER A 235 43.41 18.98 -28.39
CA SER A 235 42.13 18.50 -28.89
C SER A 235 41.57 19.41 -29.99
N THR A 236 41.08 18.79 -31.06
CA THR A 236 40.37 19.47 -32.14
C THR A 236 38.85 19.32 -32.03
N SER A 237 38.35 18.76 -30.92
CA SER A 237 36.91 18.53 -30.74
C SER A 237 36.15 19.86 -30.65
N THR A 238 35.03 19.94 -31.36
CA THR A 238 34.09 21.06 -31.30
C THR A 238 32.90 20.80 -30.37
N THR A 239 32.83 19.60 -29.78
CA THR A 239 31.72 19.14 -28.92
C THR A 239 32.13 18.87 -27.48
N GLU A 240 33.42 19.00 -27.16
CA GLU A 240 33.95 18.84 -25.80
C GLU A 240 34.46 20.17 -25.26
N ALA A 241 34.33 20.39 -23.95
CA ALA A 241 34.84 21.58 -23.28
C ALA A 241 36.20 21.32 -22.62
N ALA A 242 37.14 22.22 -22.80
CA ALA A 242 38.45 22.15 -22.17
C ALA A 242 38.34 22.36 -20.65
N THR A 243 39.01 21.52 -19.86
CA THR A 243 39.09 21.73 -18.41
C THR A 243 40.01 22.90 -18.07
N PRO A 244 39.84 23.55 -16.89
CA PRO A 244 40.76 24.58 -16.42
C PRO A 244 42.23 24.14 -16.43
N SER A 245 42.48 22.85 -16.17
CA SER A 245 43.83 22.27 -16.20
C SER A 245 44.43 22.24 -17.61
N ALA A 246 43.65 21.90 -18.64
CA ALA A 246 44.10 21.94 -20.04
C ALA A 246 44.36 23.36 -20.52
N VAL A 247 43.47 24.30 -20.18
CA VAL A 247 43.64 25.71 -20.51
C VAL A 247 44.91 26.26 -19.86
N LYS A 248 45.13 25.97 -18.57
CA LYS A 248 46.35 26.36 -17.88
C LYS A 248 47.60 25.77 -18.54
N ALA A 249 47.59 24.47 -18.84
CA ALA A 249 48.73 23.81 -19.48
C ALA A 249 49.03 24.35 -20.88
N ALA A 250 48.00 24.66 -21.67
CA ALA A 250 48.17 25.30 -22.98
C ALA A 250 48.75 26.72 -22.86
N MET A 251 48.26 27.50 -21.88
CA MET A 251 48.78 28.84 -21.61
C MET A 251 50.23 28.82 -21.13
N ASP A 252 50.58 27.91 -20.22
CA ASP A 252 51.95 27.74 -19.74
C ASP A 252 52.89 27.36 -20.89
N LYS A 253 52.47 26.45 -21.79
CA LYS A 253 53.21 26.11 -23.01
C LYS A 253 53.38 27.32 -23.94
N ALA A 254 52.33 28.12 -24.14
CA ALA A 254 52.39 29.33 -24.97
C ALA A 254 53.37 30.37 -24.38
N ASN A 255 53.31 30.62 -23.08
CA ASN A 255 54.21 31.54 -22.38
C ASN A 255 55.67 31.05 -22.41
N ALA A 256 55.90 29.74 -22.32
CA ALA A 256 57.25 29.17 -22.46
C ALA A 256 57.79 29.25 -23.90
N ALA A 257 56.91 29.18 -24.90
CA ALA A 257 57.28 29.33 -26.31
C ALA A 257 57.49 30.80 -26.73
N ALA A 258 56.94 31.75 -26.00
CA ALA A 258 57.12 33.18 -26.26
C ALA A 258 58.58 33.59 -25.97
N PRO A 259 59.33 34.12 -26.95
CA PRO A 259 60.70 34.53 -26.72
C PRO A 259 60.75 35.72 -25.75
N ALA A 260 61.50 35.56 -24.64
CA ALA A 260 61.70 36.62 -23.64
C ALA A 260 62.35 37.89 -24.22
N SER A 261 63.11 37.73 -25.31
CA SER A 261 63.61 38.82 -26.15
C SER A 261 63.56 38.36 -27.61
N HIS A 262 63.11 39.23 -28.51
CA HIS A 262 63.19 39.01 -29.94
C HIS A 262 63.95 40.16 -30.59
N THR A 263 64.49 39.91 -31.78
CA THR A 263 65.23 40.90 -32.57
C THR A 263 64.49 41.16 -33.87
N HIS A 264 64.48 42.41 -34.32
CA HIS A 264 64.06 42.79 -35.66
C HIS A 264 65.27 43.24 -36.47
N ALA A 265 65.29 42.90 -37.76
CA ALA A 265 66.19 43.60 -38.67
C ALA A 265 65.74 45.06 -38.80
N TRP A 266 66.68 46.00 -38.93
CA TRP A 266 66.38 47.44 -38.97
C TRP A 266 65.32 47.80 -40.02
N ASN A 267 65.40 47.19 -41.20
CA ASN A 267 64.46 47.39 -42.31
C ASN A 267 63.05 46.84 -42.07
N GLN A 268 62.83 46.07 -41.00
CA GLN A 268 61.53 45.51 -40.63
C GLN A 268 60.82 46.34 -39.56
N ILE A 269 61.46 47.36 -38.99
CA ILE A 269 60.87 48.22 -37.95
C ILE A 269 59.97 49.27 -38.62
N THR A 270 58.78 48.77 -38.93
CA THR A 270 57.56 49.41 -39.44
C THR A 270 56.88 50.44 -38.53
N GLY A 271 56.84 51.74 -38.83
CA GLY A 271 55.86 52.65 -38.17
C GLY A 271 56.19 53.09 -36.75
N VAL A 272 57.41 52.86 -36.28
CA VAL A 272 57.99 53.61 -35.15
C VAL A 272 58.69 54.85 -35.72
N PRO A 273 58.33 56.06 -35.29
CA PRO A 273 59.01 57.27 -35.76
C PRO A 273 60.50 57.26 -35.43
N ASP A 274 61.28 58.00 -36.21
CA ASP A 274 62.68 58.26 -35.85
C ASP A 274 62.75 59.10 -34.57
N GLY A 275 63.73 58.79 -33.72
CA GLY A 275 63.99 59.56 -32.53
C GLY A 275 64.54 60.94 -32.90
N THR A 276 63.86 61.98 -32.44
CA THR A 276 64.30 63.37 -32.58
C THR A 276 64.41 64.03 -31.21
N LEU A 277 64.89 65.28 -31.16
CA LEU A 277 64.95 66.04 -29.91
C LEU A 277 63.57 66.33 -29.30
N THR A 278 62.50 66.19 -30.09
CA THR A 278 61.12 66.49 -29.69
C THR A 278 60.19 65.28 -29.76
N GLN A 279 60.65 64.16 -30.31
CA GLN A 279 59.85 62.95 -30.51
C GLN A 279 60.64 61.70 -30.12
N LYS A 280 60.07 60.85 -29.25
CA LYS A 280 60.66 59.54 -28.94
C LYS A 280 60.53 58.61 -30.14
N GLY A 281 61.58 57.84 -30.41
CA GLY A 281 61.65 56.97 -31.58
C GLY A 281 62.90 56.10 -31.59
N ILE A 282 63.12 55.39 -32.71
CA ILE A 282 64.34 54.60 -32.95
C ILE A 282 65.43 55.48 -33.55
N VAL A 283 66.69 55.23 -33.20
CA VAL A 283 67.83 55.96 -33.77
C VAL A 283 68.92 54.97 -34.15
N LYS A 284 69.46 55.12 -35.36
CA LYS A 284 70.56 54.27 -35.84
C LYS A 284 71.88 54.79 -35.27
N LEU A 285 72.72 53.89 -34.78
CA LEU A 285 74.03 54.27 -34.23
C LEU A 285 75.09 54.34 -35.33
N ASN A 286 75.97 55.34 -35.24
CA ASN A 286 77.08 55.55 -36.18
C ASN A 286 78.40 55.77 -35.41
N SER A 287 79.47 55.12 -35.84
CA SER A 287 80.80 55.20 -35.21
C SER A 287 81.81 56.10 -35.93
N ALA A 288 81.41 56.83 -36.97
CA ALA A 288 82.27 57.78 -37.67
C ALA A 288 82.54 59.03 -36.81
N THR A 289 83.77 59.55 -36.82
CA THR A 289 84.19 60.72 -36.01
C THR A 289 83.94 62.06 -36.67
N ASP A 290 83.41 62.05 -37.89
CA ASP A 290 83.21 63.19 -38.79
C ASP A 290 81.81 63.19 -39.43
N SER A 291 80.89 62.37 -38.92
CA SER A 291 79.53 62.29 -39.45
C SER A 291 78.78 63.61 -39.27
N THR A 292 78.08 64.04 -40.31
CA THR A 292 77.16 65.18 -40.29
C THR A 292 75.69 64.77 -40.24
N SER A 293 75.41 63.47 -40.07
CA SER A 293 74.04 62.95 -40.03
C SER A 293 73.25 63.54 -38.86
N THR A 294 72.02 63.98 -39.14
CA THR A 294 71.07 64.48 -38.14
C THR A 294 70.07 63.41 -37.67
N THR A 295 70.16 62.21 -38.22
CA THR A 295 69.23 61.09 -37.96
C THR A 295 69.91 59.87 -37.33
N GLU A 296 71.22 59.93 -37.11
CA GLU A 296 72.01 58.88 -36.46
C GLU A 296 72.64 59.42 -35.18
N ALA A 297 72.79 58.57 -34.17
CA ALA A 297 73.47 58.92 -32.92
C ALA A 297 74.91 58.40 -32.91
N ALA A 298 75.85 59.24 -32.47
CA ALA A 298 77.25 58.85 -32.34
C ALA A 298 77.44 57.79 -31.25
N THR A 299 78.24 56.77 -31.52
CA THR A 299 78.60 55.76 -30.51
C THR A 299 79.61 56.34 -29.50
N PRO A 300 79.67 55.79 -28.26
CA PRO A 300 80.67 56.19 -27.28
C PRO A 300 82.11 56.10 -27.81
N SER A 301 82.40 55.11 -28.66
CA SER A 301 83.70 54.99 -29.34
C SER A 301 83.97 56.14 -30.30
N ALA A 302 82.99 56.61 -31.05
CA ALA A 302 83.15 57.76 -31.94
C ALA A 302 83.38 59.05 -31.16
N VAL A 303 82.59 59.27 -30.11
CA VAL A 303 82.75 60.45 -29.25
C VAL A 303 84.11 60.44 -28.56
N LYS A 304 84.54 59.30 -28.00
CA LYS A 304 85.86 59.16 -27.40
C LYS A 304 86.97 59.41 -28.44
N ALA A 305 86.88 58.80 -29.62
CA ALA A 305 87.89 58.98 -30.65
C ALA A 305 87.97 60.43 -31.17
N ALA A 306 86.84 61.12 -31.29
CA ALA A 306 86.80 62.55 -31.62
C ALA A 306 87.42 63.40 -30.51
N MET A 307 87.12 63.10 -29.24
CA MET A 307 87.71 63.79 -28.08
C MET A 307 89.21 63.54 -27.98
N ASP A 308 89.68 62.29 -28.12
CA ASP A 308 91.10 61.94 -28.10
C ASP A 308 91.85 62.69 -29.22
N LYS A 309 91.27 62.75 -30.44
CA LYS A 309 91.81 63.54 -31.56
C LYS A 309 91.87 65.05 -31.23
N ALA A 310 90.83 65.59 -30.59
CA ALA A 310 90.79 66.99 -30.18
C ALA A 310 91.82 67.29 -29.06
N SER A 311 91.96 66.41 -28.07
CA SER A 311 92.95 66.54 -27.00
C SER A 311 94.39 66.40 -27.50
N ALA A 312 94.65 65.54 -28.49
CA ALA A 312 95.96 65.43 -29.14
C ALA A 312 96.30 66.66 -30.01
N ALA A 313 95.29 67.40 -30.46
CA ALA A 313 95.43 68.62 -31.25
C ALA A 313 95.44 69.91 -30.38
N ALA A 314 95.20 69.79 -29.07
CA ALA A 314 95.28 70.91 -28.13
C ALA A 314 96.75 71.20 -27.78
N PRO A 315 97.23 72.45 -27.93
CA PRO A 315 98.63 72.85 -27.69
C PRO A 315 99.03 72.87 -26.22
#